data_AF-A0A239NWX3-F1
#
_entry.id   AF-A0A239NWX3-F1
#
_cell.length_a   1.000
_cell.length_b   1.000
_cell.length_c   1.000
_cell.angle_alpha   90.00
_cell.angle_beta   90.00
_cell.angle_gamma   90.00
#
_symmetry.space_group_name_H-M   'P 1'
#
loop_
_entity.id
_entity.type
_entity.pdbx_description
1 polymer ?
#
loop_
_entity_poly.entity_id
_entity_poly.type
_entity_poly.pdbx_seq_one_letter_code
_entity_poly.pdbx_strand_id
1 'polypeptide(L)' 'MTDLPEETGDERADAALGGLAQLGTLPVSAHVGVFEEVFTGLEQALASVDDTPDRHR' A
#
# COMPACT_ATOMS: atom_id res chain seq x y z
N MET A 1 -16.29 14.53 0.31
CA MET A 1 -15.75 13.81 1.48
C MET A 1 -15.05 12.60 0.88
N THR A 2 -13.74 12.72 0.66
CA THR A 2 -12.96 11.56 0.22
C THR A 2 -12.67 10.80 1.50
N ASP A 3 -13.43 9.74 1.75
CA ASP A 3 -13.06 8.75 2.75
C ASP A 3 -11.66 8.26 2.36
N LEU A 4 -10.67 8.62 3.17
CA LEU A 4 -9.42 7.88 3.16
C LEU A 4 -9.79 6.43 3.49
N PRO A 5 -9.19 5.43 2.83
CA PRO A 5 -9.43 4.04 3.23
C PRO A 5 -9.21 3.91 4.74
N GLU A 6 -10.14 3.26 5.43
CA GLU A 6 -9.99 2.87 6.83
C GLU A 6 -8.63 2.14 6.97
N GLU A 7 -7.84 2.47 8.00
CA GLU A 7 -6.56 1.80 8.23
C GLU A 7 -6.78 0.28 8.21
N THR A 8 -5.99 -0.39 7.40
CA THR A 8 -6.09 -1.84 7.17
C THR A 8 -5.69 -2.64 8.41
N GLY A 9 -5.06 -1.98 9.39
CA GLY A 9 -4.53 -2.58 10.61
C GLY A 9 -3.15 -3.20 10.44
N ASP A 10 -2.56 -3.10 9.24
CA ASP A 10 -1.18 -3.47 8.95
C ASP A 10 -0.39 -2.21 8.56
N GLU A 11 0.55 -1.80 9.43
CA GLU A 11 1.35 -0.59 9.25
C GLU A 11 2.09 -0.55 7.89
N ARG A 12 2.45 -1.71 7.32
CA ARG A 12 3.15 -1.76 6.02
C ARG A 12 2.18 -1.55 4.87
N ALA A 13 0.99 -2.14 4.94
CA ALA A 13 -0.06 -1.91 3.97
C ALA A 13 -0.55 -0.47 4.02
N ASP A 14 -0.74 0.09 5.22
CA ASP A 14 -1.16 1.48 5.42
C ASP A 14 -0.10 2.46 4.91
N ALA A 15 1.19 2.19 5.15
CA ALA A 15 2.28 2.99 4.59
C ALA A 15 2.30 2.95 3.05
N ALA A 16 2.10 1.78 2.43
CA ALA A 16 2.02 1.66 0.98
C ALA A 16 0.82 2.44 0.41
N LEU A 17 -0.36 2.29 1.00
CA LEU A 17 -1.58 2.97 0.56
C LEU A 17 -1.53 4.49 0.76
N GLY A 18 -0.76 4.98 1.73
CA GLY A 18 -0.53 6.41 1.95
C GLY A 18 -0.01 7.17 0.73
N GLY A 19 0.69 6.48 -0.19
CA GLY A 19 1.15 7.06 -1.46
C GLY A 19 0.02 7.58 -2.36
N LEU A 20 -1.18 7.00 -2.26
CA LEU A 20 -2.35 7.41 -3.06
C LEU A 20 -2.82 8.84 -2.75
N ALA A 21 -2.51 9.38 -1.56
CA ALA A 21 -2.82 10.76 -1.20
C ALA A 21 -2.16 11.80 -2.13
N GLN A 22 -1.09 11.41 -2.85
CA GLN A 22 -0.36 12.28 -3.77
C GLN A 22 -1.07 12.46 -5.13
N LEU A 23 -2.01 11.59 -5.50
CA LEU A 23 -2.65 11.61 -6.82
C LEU A 23 -3.37 12.94 -7.12
N GLY A 24 -3.92 13.58 -6.09
CA GLY A 24 -4.63 14.86 -6.23
C GLY A 24 -3.72 16.06 -6.55
N THR A 25 -2.41 15.93 -6.38
CA THR A 25 -1.43 17.01 -6.65
C THR A 25 -0.59 16.75 -7.90
N LEU A 26 -0.72 15.57 -8.52
CA LEU A 26 0.05 15.13 -9.67
C LEU A 26 -0.79 15.11 -10.95
N PRO A 27 -0.16 15.32 -12.13
CA PRO A 27 -0.84 15.12 -13.40
C PRO A 27 -1.22 13.65 -13.58
N VAL A 28 -2.30 13.39 -14.32
CA VAL A 28 -2.80 12.02 -14.58
C VAL A 28 -1.73 11.12 -15.21
N SER A 29 -0.82 11.66 -16.02
CA SER A 29 0.30 10.91 -16.60
C SER A 29 1.26 10.32 -15.55
N ALA A 30 1.34 10.92 -14.36
CA ALA A 30 2.17 10.43 -13.26
C ALA A 30 1.43 9.42 -12.35
N HIS A 31 0.11 9.28 -12.49
CA HIS A 31 -0.68 8.38 -11.63
C HIS A 31 -0.26 6.92 -11.79
N VAL A 32 0.13 6.51 -13.00
CA VAL A 32 0.60 5.13 -13.25
C VAL A 32 1.82 4.79 -12.38
N GLY A 33 2.80 5.68 -12.30
CA GLY A 33 3.98 5.46 -11.46
C GLY A 33 3.63 5.35 -9.97
N VAL A 34 2.72 6.20 -9.49
CA VAL A 34 2.22 6.12 -8.11
C VAL A 34 1.53 4.78 -7.84
N PHE A 35 0.70 4.30 -8.78
CA PHE A 35 0.05 2.99 -8.63
C PHE A 35 1.07 1.84 -8.63
N GLU A 36 2.11 1.90 -9.46
CA GLU A 36 3.17 0.89 -9.50
C GLU A 36 3.97 0.85 -8.20
N GLU A 37 4.29 2.02 -7.62
CA GLU A 37 4.97 2.12 -6.32
C GLU A 37 4.12 1.56 -5.18
N VAL A 38 2.84 1.94 -5.12
CA VAL A 38 1.89 1.42 -4.12
C VAL A 38 1.74 -0.09 -4.26
N PHE A 39 1.59 -0.59 -5.49
CA PHE A 39 1.45 -2.02 -5.76
C PHE A 39 2.70 -2.80 -5.30
N THR A 40 3.89 -2.31 -5.65
CA THR A 40 5.16 -2.91 -5.21
C THR A 40 5.25 -2.93 -3.68
N GLY A 41 4.86 -1.84 -3.01
CA GLY A 41 4.85 -1.77 -1.54
C GLY A 41 3.92 -2.80 -0.89
N LEU A 42 2.74 -3.03 -1.49
CA LEU A 42 1.80 -4.05 -1.03
C LEU A 42 2.33 -5.47 -1.25
N GLU A 43 2.97 -5.75 -2.37
CA GLU A 43 3.61 -7.05 -2.62
C GLU A 43 4.68 -7.35 -1.57
N GLN A 44 5.48 -6.35 -1.18
CA GLN A 44 6.49 -6.51 -0.11
C GLN A 44 5.84 -6.72 1.27
N ALA A 45 4.76 -6.01 1.56
CA ALA A 45 4.02 -6.21 2.80
C ALA A 45 3.49 -7.66 2.90
N LEU A 46 2.89 -8.18 1.82
CA LEU A 46 2.39 -9.55 1.76
C LEU A 46 3.52 -10.59 1.89
N ALA A 47 4.63 -10.41 1.17
CA ALA A 47 5.78 -11.30 1.26
C ALA A 47 6.35 -11.36 2.70
N SER A 48 6.31 -10.25 3.44
CA SER A 48 6.78 -10.21 4.83
C SER A 48 5.91 -11.01 5.80
N VAL A 49 4.64 -11.25 5.47
CA VAL A 49 3.74 -12.09 6.26
C VAL A 49 4.02 -13.57 5.99
N ASP A 50 4.27 -13.94 4.73
CA ASP A 50 4.63 -15.32 4.34
C ASP A 50 5.97 -15.79 4.95
N ASP A 51 6.88 -14.86 5.24
CA ASP A 51 8.14 -15.16 5.95
C ASP A 51 7.95 -15.37 7.47
N THR A 52 6.76 -15.15 8.01
CA THR A 52 6.44 -15.49 9.40
C THR A 52 6.22 -17.00 9.46
N PRO A 53 7.15 -17.79 10.04
CA PRO A 53 7.04 -19.24 10.02
C PRO A 53 5.71 -19.63 10.65
N ASP A 54 4.94 -20.38 9.87
CA ASP A 54 3.66 -20.97 10.23
C ASP A 54 3.71 -21.45 11.69
N ARG A 55 3.06 -20.68 12.58
CA ARG A 55 2.99 -20.99 14.01
C ARG A 55 1.88 -22.00 14.28
N HIS A 56 1.55 -22.85 13.30
CA HIS A 56 0.70 -24.01 13.50
C HIS A 56 1.53 -25.15 14.10
N ARG A 57 1.60 -25.14 15.44
CA ARG A 57 1.81 -26.33 16.26
C ARG A 57 0.52 -26.63 17.01
#